data_AF-A0A1I2JDD6-F1
#
_entry.id   AF-A0A1I2JDD6-F1
#
_cell.length_a   1.000
_cell.length_b   1.000
_cell.length_c   1.000
_cell.angle_alpha   90.00
_cell.angle_beta   90.00
_cell.angle_gamma   90.00
#
_symmetry.space_group_name_H-M   'P 1'
#
loop_
_entity.id
_entity.type
_entity.pdbx_description
1 polymer ?
#
loop_
_entity_poly.entity_id
_entity_poly.type
_entity_poly.pdbx_seq_one_letter_code
_entity_poly.pdbx_strand_id
1 'polypeptide(L)'
;MKTFLVTTLVWLLAINQLSAQSYGNYDKVPFAFGIFPPLSTNGTNAGNCINQVSLNLISGYSAGLSGIEFAGFSNTERDFVRGAQFAGFGNFVNGDFTGFQFAGFSNFNRAVSRGFQFAGFANFNYSEAHGVLASGFANFTNGKSMAIQLAGFANFCEDVDGMQASGFANVVKGNGRAVQLAGFANITMGEVHGVQAAGFLNISKNKMEKVQAAGFMNAAAGDVEGLQLAGFGNFSRGHVDGAQISGFINVAKQLDGFQLGFINITDSLENGVPVGFLSFVRKNGFREFEFSASEAFNAQLAFKTGVKQFYNIFAIGSQFVGNDFAWGLGYGLGTHLIATDKFRTQLELMSFHVNENDNWTSTYNSLQQIKLNFSKAINENLSLFAGPTVNLMLSDNTRKDGQAFESHFAPYHLFSHKGDKHSLKGWIGLNIGLRIS
;
A
#
# COMPACT_ATOMS: atom_id res chain seq x y z
N MET A 1 -38.71 3.56 0.26
CA MET A 1 -38.61 3.07 -1.14
C MET A 1 -39.47 3.88 -2.11
N LYS A 2 -40.79 4.07 -1.86
CA LYS A 2 -41.66 4.88 -2.74
C LYS A 2 -41.20 6.33 -2.90
N THR A 3 -40.76 6.98 -1.82
CA THR A 3 -40.30 8.38 -1.85
C THR A 3 -39.01 8.57 -2.65
N PHE A 4 -38.10 7.60 -2.62
CA PHE A 4 -36.85 7.61 -3.41
C PHE A 4 -37.13 7.48 -4.91
N LEU A 5 -38.02 6.56 -5.29
CA LEU A 5 -38.43 6.36 -6.69
C LEU A 5 -39.11 7.61 -7.26
N VAL A 6 -39.97 8.28 -6.46
CA VAL A 6 -40.65 9.51 -6.87
C VAL A 6 -39.66 10.67 -6.97
N THR A 7 -38.70 10.81 -6.04
CA THR A 7 -37.68 11.87 -6.16
C THR A 7 -36.71 11.64 -7.31
N THR A 8 -36.35 10.39 -7.63
CA THR A 8 -35.54 10.07 -8.83
C THR A 8 -36.31 10.35 -10.12
N LEU A 9 -37.60 10.01 -10.19
CA LEU A 9 -38.44 10.31 -11.36
C LEU A 9 -38.61 11.81 -11.56
N VAL A 10 -38.83 12.57 -10.48
CA VAL A 10 -38.97 14.03 -10.54
C VAL A 10 -37.65 14.70 -10.94
N TRP A 11 -36.51 14.17 -10.49
CA TRP A 11 -35.19 14.62 -10.96
C TRP A 11 -34.93 14.29 -12.44
N LEU A 12 -35.29 13.08 -12.89
CA LEU A 12 -35.20 12.69 -14.31
C LEU A 12 -36.09 13.57 -15.21
N LEU A 13 -37.26 14.00 -14.72
CA LEU A 13 -38.16 14.89 -15.44
C LEU A 13 -37.68 16.35 -15.44
N ALA A 14 -37.04 16.81 -14.37
CA ALA A 14 -36.55 18.20 -14.25
C ALA A 14 -35.35 18.51 -15.19
N ILE A 15 -34.55 17.51 -15.55
CA ILE A 15 -33.39 17.69 -16.46
C ILE A 15 -33.85 17.93 -17.92
N ASN A 16 -35.09 17.59 -18.29
CA ASN A 16 -35.61 17.79 -19.64
C ASN A 16 -35.92 19.26 -20.00
N GLN A 17 -35.88 20.21 -19.05
CA GLN A 17 -36.26 21.61 -19.32
C GLN A 17 -35.11 22.54 -19.70
N LEU A 18 -33.87 22.05 -19.81
CA LEU A 18 -32.72 22.86 -20.21
C LEU A 18 -32.07 22.30 -21.48
N SER A 19 -32.68 22.58 -22.64
CA SER A 19 -32.01 22.83 -23.94
C SER A 19 -33.03 22.86 -25.09
N ALA A 20 -33.62 24.03 -25.34
CA ALA A 20 -34.20 24.32 -26.65
C ALA A 20 -33.06 24.66 -27.63
N GLN A 21 -32.27 23.65 -28.03
CA GLN A 21 -31.30 23.81 -29.12
C GLN A 21 -31.97 23.50 -30.46
N SER A 22 -31.59 24.26 -31.50
CA SER A 22 -32.02 24.01 -32.88
C SER A 22 -31.46 22.67 -33.33
N TYR A 23 -32.35 21.72 -33.60
CA TYR A 23 -32.03 20.36 -33.98
C TYR A 23 -31.81 20.26 -35.50
N GLY A 24 -30.86 21.03 -36.05
CA GLY A 24 -30.47 20.97 -37.48
C GLY A 24 -31.64 20.84 -38.48
N ASN A 25 -31.40 20.14 -39.60
CA ASN A 25 -32.42 19.74 -40.58
C ASN A 25 -32.91 18.31 -40.30
N TYR A 26 -33.36 18.03 -39.07
CA TYR A 26 -33.90 16.72 -38.70
C TYR A 26 -35.42 16.76 -38.54
N ASP A 27 -36.07 15.65 -38.90
CA ASP A 27 -37.49 15.47 -38.70
C ASP A 27 -37.77 15.12 -37.24
N LYS A 28 -38.48 15.99 -36.53
CA LYS A 28 -38.88 15.73 -35.15
C LYS A 28 -40.09 14.81 -35.12
N VAL A 29 -39.94 13.67 -34.47
CA VAL A 29 -41.00 12.66 -34.35
C VAL A 29 -41.38 12.54 -32.87
N PRO A 30 -42.59 12.99 -32.46
CA PRO A 30 -43.02 12.90 -31.07
C PRO A 30 -43.14 11.46 -30.56
N PHE A 31 -43.62 10.55 -31.41
CA PHE A 31 -43.83 9.14 -31.08
C PHE A 31 -43.43 8.25 -32.25
N ALA A 32 -42.51 7.32 -32.02
CA ALA A 32 -42.07 6.33 -32.96
C ALA A 32 -42.27 4.91 -32.40
N PHE A 33 -42.72 3.99 -33.25
CA PHE A 33 -42.83 2.57 -32.93
C PHE A 33 -42.31 1.74 -34.11
N GLY A 34 -41.62 0.64 -33.83
CA GLY A 34 -41.08 -0.22 -34.88
C GLY A 34 -40.64 -1.60 -34.40
N ILE A 35 -40.37 -2.50 -35.34
CA ILE A 35 -39.76 -3.81 -35.04
C ILE A 35 -38.24 -3.68 -35.22
N PHE A 36 -37.82 -3.34 -36.44
CA PHE A 36 -36.46 -2.94 -36.83
C PHE A 36 -36.60 -2.12 -38.12
N PRO A 37 -35.77 -1.09 -38.38
CA PRO A 37 -35.85 -0.32 -39.62
C PRO A 37 -35.61 -1.21 -40.85
N PRO A 38 -36.42 -1.08 -41.93
CA PRO A 38 -37.41 -0.01 -42.18
C PRO A 38 -38.83 -0.30 -41.66
N LEU A 39 -39.06 -1.41 -40.94
CA LEU A 39 -40.35 -1.74 -40.32
C LEU A 39 -40.59 -0.91 -39.05
N SER A 40 -40.65 0.41 -39.20
CA SER A 40 -40.96 1.38 -38.16
C SER A 40 -41.79 2.54 -38.73
N THR A 41 -42.39 3.35 -37.84
CA THR A 41 -43.11 4.58 -38.23
C THR A 41 -42.25 5.58 -39.01
N ASN A 42 -40.92 5.51 -38.85
CA ASN A 42 -39.97 6.39 -39.52
C ASN A 42 -39.45 5.79 -40.85
N GLY A 43 -39.77 4.52 -41.13
CA GLY A 43 -39.42 3.85 -42.37
C GLY A 43 -37.92 3.88 -42.69
N THR A 44 -37.60 4.12 -43.95
CA THR A 44 -36.22 4.30 -44.44
C THR A 44 -35.60 5.65 -44.06
N ASN A 45 -36.40 6.61 -43.56
CA ASN A 45 -35.92 7.94 -43.16
C ASN A 45 -35.47 8.00 -41.69
N ALA A 46 -35.52 6.87 -40.97
CA ALA A 46 -35.19 6.81 -39.54
C ALA A 46 -33.85 7.49 -39.19
N GLY A 47 -32.84 7.38 -40.05
CA GLY A 47 -31.53 8.05 -39.89
C GLY A 47 -31.53 9.58 -39.98
N ASN A 48 -32.65 10.23 -40.28
CA ASN A 48 -32.80 11.70 -40.24
C ASN A 48 -33.86 12.15 -39.23
N CYS A 49 -34.40 11.23 -38.43
CA CYS A 49 -35.42 11.54 -37.44
C CYS A 49 -34.81 11.70 -36.04
N ILE A 50 -35.35 12.66 -35.28
CA ILE A 50 -35.13 12.77 -33.83
C ILE A 50 -36.40 12.37 -33.11
N ASN A 51 -36.31 11.32 -32.32
CA ASN A 51 -37.45 10.80 -31.56
C ASN A 51 -37.55 11.46 -30.18
N GLN A 52 -38.76 11.70 -29.70
CA GLN A 52 -39.03 12.06 -28.30
C GLN A 52 -39.47 10.85 -27.48
N VAL A 53 -40.30 9.98 -28.05
CA VAL A 53 -40.66 8.68 -27.49
C VAL A 53 -40.49 7.63 -28.59
N SER A 54 -39.65 6.62 -28.35
CA SER A 54 -39.35 5.55 -29.30
C SER A 54 -39.54 4.18 -28.65
N LEU A 55 -40.38 3.33 -29.24
CA LEU A 55 -40.66 1.97 -28.76
C LEU A 55 -40.36 0.95 -29.86
N ASN A 56 -39.27 0.19 -29.69
CA ASN A 56 -38.81 -0.79 -30.67
C ASN A 56 -38.93 -2.22 -30.13
N LEU A 57 -39.61 -3.11 -30.86
CA LEU A 57 -39.74 -4.50 -30.46
C LEU A 57 -38.40 -5.24 -30.49
N ILE A 58 -37.58 -5.00 -31.51
CA ILE A 58 -36.25 -5.63 -31.67
C ILE A 58 -35.17 -4.55 -31.65
N SER A 59 -35.12 -3.66 -32.65
CA SER A 59 -34.05 -2.68 -32.78
C SER A 59 -34.55 -1.29 -33.14
N GLY A 60 -34.09 -0.27 -32.42
CA GLY A 60 -34.22 1.15 -32.77
C GLY A 60 -33.01 1.66 -33.56
N TYR A 61 -33.26 2.57 -34.50
CA TYR A 61 -32.24 3.38 -35.17
C TYR A 61 -32.78 4.77 -35.44
N SER A 62 -32.08 5.81 -35.01
CA SER A 62 -32.41 7.20 -35.35
C SER A 62 -31.18 8.07 -35.57
N ALA A 63 -31.40 9.30 -36.06
CA ALA A 63 -30.37 10.33 -36.05
C ALA A 63 -30.00 10.69 -34.61
N GLY A 64 -31.00 10.90 -33.76
CA GLY A 64 -30.79 11.13 -32.34
C GLY A 64 -32.05 10.96 -31.50
N LEU A 65 -31.86 10.97 -30.19
CA LEU A 65 -32.92 10.89 -29.19
C LEU A 65 -32.95 12.18 -28.35
N SER A 66 -34.15 12.76 -28.19
CA SER A 66 -34.42 13.85 -27.26
C SER A 66 -35.61 13.52 -26.37
N GLY A 67 -35.50 12.46 -25.59
CA GLY A 67 -36.55 11.97 -24.72
C GLY A 67 -36.29 10.54 -24.25
N ILE A 68 -37.22 9.61 -24.46
CA ILE A 68 -37.13 8.25 -23.92
C ILE A 68 -37.22 7.21 -25.05
N GLU A 69 -36.35 6.21 -25.01
CA GLU A 69 -36.35 5.10 -25.95
C GLU A 69 -36.24 3.74 -25.27
N PHE A 70 -37.02 2.78 -25.75
CA PHE A 70 -36.99 1.39 -25.34
C PHE A 70 -36.79 0.48 -26.56
N ALA A 71 -35.88 -0.49 -26.47
CA ALA A 71 -35.74 -1.59 -27.42
C ALA A 71 -35.66 -2.95 -26.73
N GLY A 72 -36.32 -3.96 -27.34
CA GLY A 72 -36.20 -5.35 -26.89
C GLY A 72 -34.77 -5.91 -27.02
N PHE A 73 -34.02 -5.52 -28.06
CA PHE A 73 -32.62 -5.92 -28.26
C PHE A 73 -31.67 -4.73 -28.25
N SER A 74 -31.76 -3.79 -29.20
CA SER A 74 -30.77 -2.70 -29.31
C SER A 74 -31.33 -1.35 -29.73
N ASN A 75 -30.73 -0.27 -29.21
CA ASN A 75 -30.92 1.09 -29.70
C ASN A 75 -29.65 1.60 -30.37
N THR A 76 -29.75 2.27 -31.51
CA THR A 76 -28.62 2.88 -32.20
C THR A 76 -28.93 4.33 -32.56
N GLU A 77 -28.14 5.26 -32.04
CA GLU A 77 -28.26 6.68 -32.35
C GLU A 77 -26.99 7.18 -33.03
N ARG A 78 -27.17 7.75 -34.22
CA ARG A 78 -26.05 8.19 -35.06
C ARG A 78 -25.33 9.41 -34.49
N ASP A 79 -26.08 10.37 -33.93
CA ASP A 79 -25.58 11.71 -33.66
C ASP A 79 -25.61 12.05 -32.16
N PHE A 80 -26.72 11.86 -31.44
CA PHE A 80 -26.75 12.15 -30.00
C PHE A 80 -27.90 11.47 -29.25
N VAL A 81 -27.74 11.39 -27.92
CA VAL A 81 -28.80 11.06 -26.97
C VAL A 81 -28.88 12.13 -25.91
N ARG A 82 -30.08 12.68 -25.72
CA ARG A 82 -30.43 13.61 -24.64
C ARG A 82 -31.70 13.09 -23.97
N GLY A 83 -31.53 12.30 -22.91
CA GLY A 83 -32.64 11.65 -22.22
C GLY A 83 -32.32 10.24 -21.75
N ALA A 84 -33.26 9.31 -21.90
CA ALA A 84 -33.15 7.95 -21.36
C ALA A 84 -33.25 6.87 -22.43
N GLN A 85 -32.29 5.93 -22.45
CA GLN A 85 -32.30 4.76 -23.33
C GLN A 85 -32.28 3.46 -22.54
N PHE A 86 -33.14 2.52 -22.95
CA PHE A 86 -33.26 1.19 -22.37
C PHE A 86 -33.20 0.15 -23.48
N ALA A 87 -32.27 -0.80 -23.38
CA ALA A 87 -32.13 -1.91 -24.33
C ALA A 87 -31.96 -3.25 -23.62
N GLY A 88 -32.60 -4.31 -24.14
CA GLY A 88 -32.41 -5.67 -23.61
C GLY A 88 -31.00 -6.21 -23.81
N PHE A 89 -30.31 -5.84 -24.89
CA PHE A 89 -28.91 -6.21 -25.15
C PHE A 89 -27.99 -4.99 -25.10
N GLY A 90 -28.16 -3.98 -25.96
CA GLY A 90 -27.22 -2.87 -25.96
C GLY A 90 -27.68 -1.57 -26.60
N ASN A 91 -27.10 -0.47 -26.12
CA ASN A 91 -27.27 0.87 -26.66
C ASN A 91 -25.98 1.32 -27.35
N PHE A 92 -26.10 1.90 -28.54
CA PHE A 92 -24.98 2.38 -29.34
C PHE A 92 -25.21 3.85 -29.68
N VAL A 93 -24.37 4.75 -29.16
CA VAL A 93 -24.44 6.19 -29.43
C VAL A 93 -23.15 6.62 -30.09
N ASN A 94 -23.23 7.02 -31.36
CA ASN A 94 -22.06 7.38 -32.15
C ASN A 94 -21.61 8.84 -31.95
N GLY A 95 -22.43 9.69 -31.32
CA GLY A 95 -21.99 10.99 -30.81
C GLY A 95 -22.23 11.16 -29.32
N ASP A 96 -22.70 12.33 -28.89
CA ASP A 96 -22.74 12.69 -27.46
C ASP A 96 -23.91 12.03 -26.74
N PHE A 97 -23.65 11.49 -25.56
CA PHE A 97 -24.67 10.95 -24.67
C PHE A 97 -24.82 11.86 -23.44
N THR A 98 -26.04 12.32 -23.18
CA THR A 98 -26.39 13.04 -21.95
C THR A 98 -27.68 12.48 -21.36
N GLY A 99 -27.61 11.87 -20.18
CA GLY A 99 -28.79 11.39 -19.45
C GLY A 99 -28.63 10.01 -18.81
N PHE A 100 -29.56 9.09 -19.09
CA PHE A 100 -29.63 7.77 -18.46
C PHE A 100 -29.58 6.64 -19.51
N GLN A 101 -28.70 5.65 -19.32
CA GLN A 101 -28.55 4.51 -20.22
C GLN A 101 -28.60 3.20 -19.44
N PHE A 102 -29.42 2.27 -19.90
CA PHE A 102 -29.48 0.92 -19.36
C PHE A 102 -29.43 -0.12 -20.48
N ALA A 103 -28.52 -1.09 -20.35
CA ALA A 103 -28.39 -2.21 -21.26
C ALA A 103 -28.28 -3.53 -20.49
N GLY A 104 -28.98 -4.58 -20.94
CA GLY A 104 -28.81 -5.92 -20.37
C GLY A 104 -27.41 -6.51 -20.60
N PHE A 105 -26.71 -6.12 -21.66
CA PHE A 105 -25.33 -6.51 -21.93
C PHE A 105 -24.38 -5.31 -21.92
N SER A 106 -24.46 -4.41 -22.91
CA SER A 106 -23.47 -3.32 -23.04
C SER A 106 -24.00 -1.98 -23.56
N ASN A 107 -23.41 -0.90 -23.05
CA ASN A 107 -23.56 0.45 -23.61
C ASN A 107 -22.27 0.84 -24.34
N PHE A 108 -22.39 1.46 -25.51
CA PHE A 108 -21.28 1.94 -26.32
C PHE A 108 -21.49 3.41 -26.68
N ASN A 109 -20.65 4.30 -26.16
CA ASN A 109 -20.70 5.74 -26.46
C ASN A 109 -19.37 6.17 -27.08
N ARG A 110 -19.43 6.69 -28.31
CA ARG A 110 -18.23 7.02 -29.08
C ARG A 110 -17.63 8.39 -28.71
N ALA A 111 -18.48 9.38 -28.45
CA ALA A 111 -18.06 10.72 -28.06
C ALA A 111 -18.19 10.93 -26.54
N VAL A 112 -18.45 12.17 -26.10
CA VAL A 112 -18.49 12.50 -24.68
C VAL A 112 -19.77 11.93 -24.06
N SER A 113 -19.61 11.19 -22.96
CA SER A 113 -20.74 10.72 -22.16
C SER A 113 -20.87 11.53 -20.87
N ARG A 114 -22.08 12.03 -20.60
CA ARG A 114 -22.45 12.72 -19.36
C ARG A 114 -23.72 12.12 -18.76
N GLY A 115 -23.59 11.36 -17.68
CA GLY A 115 -24.76 10.87 -16.95
C GLY A 115 -24.56 9.50 -16.33
N PHE A 116 -25.62 8.70 -16.32
CA PHE A 116 -25.64 7.39 -15.67
C PHE A 116 -25.69 6.28 -16.72
N GLN A 117 -24.73 5.35 -16.67
CA GLN A 117 -24.73 4.16 -17.51
C GLN A 117 -24.73 2.89 -16.66
N PHE A 118 -25.67 2.01 -16.94
CA PHE A 118 -25.82 0.71 -16.30
C PHE A 118 -25.79 -0.39 -17.35
N ALA A 119 -24.90 -1.37 -17.17
CA ALA A 119 -24.76 -2.49 -18.09
C ALA A 119 -24.67 -3.82 -17.32
N GLY A 120 -25.33 -4.87 -17.81
CA GLY A 120 -25.17 -6.21 -17.22
C GLY A 120 -23.75 -6.77 -17.38
N PHE A 121 -23.08 -6.46 -18.50
CA PHE A 121 -21.71 -6.86 -18.76
C PHE A 121 -20.74 -5.68 -18.75
N ALA A 122 -20.84 -4.74 -19.69
CA ALA A 122 -19.83 -3.69 -19.82
C ALA A 122 -20.31 -2.35 -20.38
N ASN A 123 -19.72 -1.26 -19.91
CA ASN A 123 -19.85 0.07 -20.52
C ASN A 123 -18.56 0.42 -21.28
N PHE A 124 -18.69 0.88 -22.52
CA PHE A 124 -17.59 1.31 -23.38
C PHE A 124 -17.75 2.79 -23.75
N ASN A 125 -16.82 3.62 -23.30
CA ASN A 125 -16.75 5.04 -23.62
C ASN A 125 -15.45 5.29 -24.39
N TYR A 126 -15.52 5.66 -25.67
CA TYR A 126 -14.33 5.81 -26.51
C TYR A 126 -13.66 7.19 -26.37
N SER A 127 -14.31 8.15 -25.70
CA SER A 127 -13.77 9.47 -25.37
C SER A 127 -13.80 9.70 -23.86
N GLU A 128 -14.51 10.73 -23.38
CA GLU A 128 -14.61 11.08 -21.97
C GLU A 128 -15.88 10.55 -21.33
N ALA A 129 -15.80 10.20 -20.05
CA ALA A 129 -16.95 9.80 -19.26
C ALA A 129 -17.09 10.68 -18.01
N HIS A 130 -18.29 11.23 -17.80
CA HIS A 130 -18.69 12.04 -16.65
C HIS A 130 -19.94 11.41 -16.03
N GLY A 131 -20.01 11.37 -14.69
CA GLY A 131 -21.18 10.84 -13.97
C GLY A 131 -20.93 9.48 -13.32
N VAL A 132 -21.76 8.48 -13.61
CA VAL A 132 -21.66 7.14 -12.98
C VAL A 132 -21.67 6.06 -14.06
N LEU A 133 -20.69 5.16 -13.98
CA LEU A 133 -20.60 3.97 -14.83
C LEU A 133 -20.66 2.72 -13.94
N ALA A 134 -21.72 1.94 -14.06
CA ALA A 134 -21.90 0.71 -13.29
C ALA A 134 -22.05 -0.49 -14.24
N SER A 135 -21.25 -1.54 -14.03
CA SER A 135 -21.29 -2.75 -14.85
C SER A 135 -21.10 -4.02 -14.03
N GLY A 136 -21.71 -5.12 -14.49
CA GLY A 136 -21.52 -6.44 -13.86
C GLY A 136 -20.12 -7.01 -14.07
N PHE A 137 -19.45 -6.69 -15.19
CA PHE A 137 -18.10 -7.14 -15.48
C PHE A 137 -17.10 -5.98 -15.55
N ALA A 138 -17.19 -5.09 -16.54
CA ALA A 138 -16.15 -4.07 -16.72
C ALA A 138 -16.62 -2.73 -17.30
N ASN A 139 -15.96 -1.64 -16.87
CA ASN A 139 -16.07 -0.34 -17.52
C ASN A 139 -14.77 -0.01 -18.26
N PHE A 140 -14.90 0.42 -19.52
CA PHE A 140 -13.78 0.86 -20.36
C PHE A 140 -14.01 2.31 -20.78
N THR A 141 -13.07 3.20 -20.45
CA THR A 141 -13.07 4.61 -20.90
C THR A 141 -11.74 4.91 -21.58
N ASN A 142 -11.69 5.03 -22.91
CA ASN A 142 -10.42 5.21 -23.62
C ASN A 142 -9.77 6.58 -23.40
N GLY A 143 -10.49 7.57 -22.86
CA GLY A 143 -9.96 8.87 -22.47
C GLY A 143 -10.04 9.12 -20.96
N LYS A 144 -10.22 10.39 -20.58
CA LYS A 144 -10.35 10.80 -19.17
C LYS A 144 -11.71 10.39 -18.60
N SER A 145 -11.68 9.71 -17.46
CA SER A 145 -12.87 9.40 -16.65
C SER A 145 -12.96 10.36 -15.46
N MET A 146 -13.98 11.22 -15.47
CA MET A 146 -14.43 12.01 -14.32
C MET A 146 -15.64 11.35 -13.63
N ALA A 147 -15.85 10.07 -13.91
CA ALA A 147 -16.97 9.30 -13.42
C ALA A 147 -16.62 8.50 -12.16
N ILE A 148 -17.66 8.17 -11.38
CA ILE A 148 -17.61 7.05 -10.43
C ILE A 148 -17.77 5.77 -11.26
N GLN A 149 -16.74 4.92 -11.30
CA GLN A 149 -16.76 3.65 -12.00
C GLN A 149 -16.87 2.48 -11.03
N LEU A 150 -17.94 1.69 -11.16
CA LEU A 150 -18.23 0.50 -10.37
C LEU A 150 -18.30 -0.72 -11.29
N ALA A 151 -17.48 -1.73 -11.05
CA ALA A 151 -17.42 -2.93 -11.87
C ALA A 151 -17.33 -4.20 -11.01
N GLY A 152 -17.98 -5.29 -11.43
CA GLY A 152 -17.80 -6.59 -10.75
C GLY A 152 -16.40 -7.16 -10.92
N PHE A 153 -15.75 -6.93 -12.07
CA PHE A 153 -14.40 -7.41 -12.35
C PHE A 153 -13.38 -6.26 -12.46
N ALA A 154 -13.51 -5.36 -13.43
CA ALA A 154 -12.45 -4.37 -13.67
C ALA A 154 -12.89 -3.02 -14.25
N ASN A 155 -12.12 -1.97 -13.93
CA ASN A 155 -12.24 -0.65 -14.58
C ASN A 155 -10.94 -0.33 -15.33
N PHE A 156 -11.07 0.19 -16.55
CA PHE A 156 -9.96 0.62 -17.39
C PHE A 156 -10.17 2.05 -17.87
N CYS A 157 -9.18 2.91 -17.69
CA CYS A 157 -9.17 4.22 -18.34
C CYS A 157 -7.78 4.76 -18.68
N GLU A 158 -7.73 5.83 -19.48
CA GLU A 158 -6.48 6.56 -19.72
C GLU A 158 -6.13 7.36 -18.47
N ASP A 159 -6.95 8.34 -18.10
CA ASP A 159 -6.81 9.13 -16.88
C ASP A 159 -8.06 9.00 -16.01
N VAL A 160 -7.91 9.15 -14.69
CA VAL A 160 -9.06 9.20 -13.77
C VAL A 160 -8.98 10.39 -12.82
N ASP A 161 -10.11 11.07 -12.67
CA ASP A 161 -10.33 12.18 -11.75
C ASP A 161 -11.68 11.96 -11.05
N GLY A 162 -11.70 11.02 -10.11
CA GLY A 162 -12.94 10.45 -9.59
C GLY A 162 -12.75 9.25 -8.67
N MET A 163 -13.61 8.24 -8.79
CA MET A 163 -13.56 7.02 -7.98
C MET A 163 -13.67 5.80 -8.86
N GLN A 164 -12.84 4.78 -8.60
CA GLN A 164 -12.94 3.46 -9.20
C GLN A 164 -13.10 2.43 -8.09
N ALA A 165 -14.10 1.56 -8.22
CA ALA A 165 -14.24 0.38 -7.39
C ALA A 165 -14.46 -0.86 -8.27
N SER A 166 -13.68 -1.91 -8.03
CA SER A 166 -13.82 -3.18 -8.75
C SER A 166 -13.57 -4.40 -7.90
N GLY A 167 -14.19 -5.53 -8.26
CA GLY A 167 -13.95 -6.81 -7.57
C GLY A 167 -12.57 -7.41 -7.81
N PHE A 168 -11.94 -7.10 -8.96
CA PHE A 168 -10.60 -7.59 -9.28
C PHE A 168 -9.60 -6.45 -9.45
N ALA A 169 -9.69 -5.63 -10.50
CA ALA A 169 -8.64 -4.64 -10.78
C ALA A 169 -9.11 -3.31 -11.37
N ASN A 170 -8.44 -2.22 -10.96
CA ASN A 170 -8.51 -0.93 -11.63
C ASN A 170 -7.19 -0.65 -12.35
N VAL A 171 -7.26 -0.24 -13.63
CA VAL A 171 -6.09 0.04 -14.46
C VAL A 171 -6.21 1.42 -15.09
N VAL A 172 -5.19 2.25 -14.86
CA VAL A 172 -5.07 3.62 -15.36
C VAL A 172 -3.74 3.75 -16.11
N LYS A 173 -3.80 4.12 -17.40
CA LYS A 173 -2.59 4.21 -18.25
C LYS A 173 -1.82 5.52 -18.07
N GLY A 174 -2.51 6.58 -17.72
CA GLY A 174 -1.97 7.90 -17.39
C GLY A 174 -2.02 8.13 -15.88
N ASN A 175 -2.59 9.27 -15.49
CA ASN A 175 -2.60 9.76 -14.13
C ASN A 175 -3.93 9.49 -13.42
N GLY A 176 -3.84 9.23 -12.12
CA GLY A 176 -4.98 8.96 -11.25
C GLY A 176 -5.09 9.96 -10.11
N ARG A 177 -5.93 10.98 -10.25
CA ARG A 177 -6.40 11.83 -9.15
C ARG A 177 -7.67 11.23 -8.57
N ALA A 178 -7.55 10.09 -7.91
CA ALA A 178 -8.72 9.27 -7.59
C ALA A 178 -8.60 8.47 -6.30
N VAL A 179 -9.77 8.00 -5.84
CA VAL A 179 -9.86 6.88 -4.90
C VAL A 179 -10.07 5.60 -5.71
N GLN A 180 -9.12 4.67 -5.63
CA GLN A 180 -9.14 3.39 -6.34
C GLN A 180 -9.23 2.23 -5.33
N LEU A 181 -10.32 1.49 -5.38
CA LEU A 181 -10.60 0.34 -4.52
C LEU A 181 -10.70 -0.93 -5.38
N ALA A 182 -9.90 -1.95 -5.07
CA ALA A 182 -9.89 -3.19 -5.83
C ALA A 182 -9.83 -4.42 -4.92
N GLY A 183 -10.52 -5.50 -5.28
CA GLY A 183 -10.38 -6.76 -4.56
C GLY A 183 -8.97 -7.39 -4.72
N PHE A 184 -8.32 -7.19 -5.86
CA PHE A 184 -6.98 -7.73 -6.12
C PHE A 184 -5.93 -6.64 -6.36
N ALA A 185 -6.11 -5.76 -7.35
CA ALA A 185 -5.04 -4.85 -7.77
C ALA A 185 -5.49 -3.45 -8.22
N ASN A 186 -4.74 -2.41 -7.84
CA ASN A 186 -4.77 -1.11 -8.53
C ASN A 186 -3.44 -0.89 -9.27
N ILE A 187 -3.50 -0.53 -10.54
CA ILE A 187 -2.33 -0.32 -11.39
C ILE A 187 -2.46 1.03 -12.10
N THR A 188 -1.56 1.95 -11.79
CA THR A 188 -1.47 3.26 -12.44
C THR A 188 -0.09 3.43 -13.08
N MET A 189 -0.05 3.62 -14.40
CA MET A 189 1.20 3.74 -15.16
C MET A 189 1.78 5.17 -15.16
N GLY A 190 1.04 6.15 -14.65
CA GLY A 190 1.51 7.51 -14.36
C GLY A 190 1.58 7.80 -12.85
N GLU A 191 1.15 8.99 -12.49
CA GLU A 191 1.12 9.51 -11.11
C GLU A 191 -0.21 9.21 -10.41
N VAL A 192 -0.16 9.07 -9.09
CA VAL A 192 -1.34 8.85 -8.23
C VAL A 192 -1.43 9.97 -7.21
N HIS A 193 -2.47 10.80 -7.32
CA HIS A 193 -2.77 11.88 -6.37
C HIS A 193 -3.99 11.53 -5.53
N GLY A 194 -3.90 10.51 -4.68
CA GLY A 194 -5.12 9.88 -4.17
C GLY A 194 -4.92 8.69 -3.24
N VAL A 195 -5.95 7.87 -3.14
CA VAL A 195 -5.93 6.65 -2.30
C VAL A 195 -6.00 5.45 -3.20
N GLN A 196 -5.05 4.52 -3.07
CA GLN A 196 -5.13 3.18 -3.65
C GLN A 196 -5.28 2.16 -2.53
N ALA A 197 -6.35 1.38 -2.54
CA ALA A 197 -6.55 0.27 -1.62
C ALA A 197 -6.88 -1.02 -2.39
N ALA A 198 -6.10 -2.08 -2.15
CA ALA A 198 -6.27 -3.36 -2.82
C ALA A 198 -6.09 -4.55 -1.89
N GLY A 199 -6.78 -5.66 -2.15
CA GLY A 199 -6.59 -6.89 -1.38
C GLY A 199 -5.21 -7.52 -1.55
N PHE A 200 -4.53 -7.29 -2.68
CA PHE A 200 -3.21 -7.89 -2.93
C PHE A 200 -2.14 -6.84 -3.27
N LEU A 201 -2.27 -6.08 -4.36
CA LEU A 201 -1.20 -5.19 -4.83
C LEU A 201 -1.67 -3.79 -5.25
N ASN A 202 -0.87 -2.77 -4.98
CA ASN A 202 -0.98 -1.47 -5.63
C ASN A 202 0.32 -1.10 -6.31
N ILE A 203 0.24 -0.57 -7.53
CA ILE A 203 1.39 -0.13 -8.32
C ILE A 203 1.15 1.29 -8.84
N SER A 204 2.13 2.16 -8.61
CA SER A 204 2.32 3.42 -9.34
C SER A 204 3.69 3.40 -10.05
N LYS A 205 3.73 3.76 -11.33
CA LYS A 205 4.99 3.84 -12.08
C LYS A 205 5.75 5.15 -11.84
N ASN A 206 5.05 6.22 -11.47
CA ASN A 206 5.64 7.51 -11.14
C ASN A 206 5.33 7.87 -9.67
N LYS A 207 5.08 9.15 -9.41
CA LYS A 207 4.80 9.71 -8.09
C LYS A 207 3.53 9.12 -7.48
N MET A 208 3.55 8.85 -6.18
CA MET A 208 2.39 8.48 -5.39
C MET A 208 2.25 9.45 -4.22
N GLU A 209 1.06 10.03 -4.05
CA GLU A 209 0.74 10.93 -2.96
C GLU A 209 -0.44 10.41 -2.15
N LYS A 210 -0.43 10.68 -0.84
CA LYS A 210 -1.44 10.32 0.18
C LYS A 210 -1.36 8.89 0.69
N VAL A 211 -2.17 7.93 0.22
CA VAL A 211 -2.25 6.58 0.83
C VAL A 211 -2.24 5.44 -0.19
N GLN A 212 -1.33 4.48 0.01
CA GLN A 212 -1.25 3.23 -0.74
C GLN A 212 -1.37 2.05 0.25
N ALA A 213 -2.46 1.30 0.20
CA ALA A 213 -2.76 0.24 1.17
C ALA A 213 -3.05 -1.11 0.47
N ALA A 214 -2.25 -2.14 0.75
CA ALA A 214 -2.37 -3.44 0.11
C ALA A 214 -2.29 -4.59 1.10
N GLY A 215 -3.03 -5.67 0.87
CA GLY A 215 -2.90 -6.88 1.69
C GLY A 215 -1.54 -7.58 1.55
N PHE A 216 -0.85 -7.43 0.40
CA PHE A 216 0.48 -7.99 0.18
C PHE A 216 1.53 -6.93 -0.09
N MET A 217 1.44 -6.15 -1.18
CA MET A 217 2.53 -5.29 -1.62
C MET A 217 2.08 -3.94 -2.19
N ASN A 218 2.79 -2.87 -1.82
CA ASN A 218 2.74 -1.59 -2.54
C ASN A 218 4.07 -1.34 -3.26
N ALA A 219 4.01 -0.81 -4.48
CA ALA A 219 5.19 -0.44 -5.24
C ALA A 219 5.02 0.92 -5.93
N ALA A 220 6.01 1.79 -5.77
CA ALA A 220 6.14 3.08 -6.44
C ALA A 220 7.50 3.18 -7.13
N ALA A 221 7.52 3.42 -8.44
CA ALA A 221 8.79 3.62 -9.16
C ALA A 221 9.28 5.08 -9.13
N GLY A 222 8.43 6.05 -8.79
CA GLY A 222 8.80 7.43 -8.49
C GLY A 222 8.83 7.74 -7.00
N ASP A 223 8.59 9.01 -6.67
CA ASP A 223 8.55 9.51 -5.30
C ASP A 223 7.24 9.13 -4.59
N VAL A 224 7.29 9.05 -3.27
CA VAL A 224 6.16 8.75 -2.40
C VAL A 224 6.05 9.88 -1.38
N GLU A 225 4.92 10.59 -1.39
CA GLU A 225 4.59 11.61 -0.39
C GLU A 225 3.34 11.14 0.38
N GLY A 226 3.54 10.46 1.50
CA GLY A 226 2.46 9.95 2.34
C GLY A 226 2.73 8.57 2.95
N LEU A 227 1.69 7.75 3.00
CA LEU A 227 1.65 6.49 3.75
C LEU A 227 1.52 5.28 2.82
N GLN A 228 2.45 4.33 2.93
CA GLN A 228 2.34 2.99 2.35
C GLN A 228 2.13 1.93 3.45
N LEU A 229 1.04 1.18 3.36
CA LEU A 229 0.67 0.09 4.29
C LEU A 229 0.56 -1.23 3.53
N ALA A 230 1.38 -2.22 3.87
CA ALA A 230 1.37 -3.52 3.20
C ALA A 230 1.41 -4.69 4.20
N GLY A 231 0.77 -5.81 3.90
CA GLY A 231 0.94 -7.02 4.72
C GLY A 231 2.37 -7.59 4.64
N PHE A 232 2.97 -7.60 3.44
CA PHE A 232 4.33 -8.13 3.23
C PHE A 232 5.37 -7.03 3.03
N GLY A 233 5.20 -6.12 2.06
CA GLY A 233 6.23 -5.11 1.83
C GLY A 233 5.89 -3.90 0.98
N ASN A 234 6.66 -2.83 1.18
CA ASN A 234 6.58 -1.58 0.43
C ASN A 234 7.90 -1.31 -0.30
N PHE A 235 7.82 -0.97 -1.60
CA PHE A 235 8.99 -0.73 -2.44
C PHE A 235 8.91 0.61 -3.15
N SER A 236 9.89 1.48 -2.90
CA SER A 236 9.98 2.81 -3.51
C SER A 236 11.34 3.05 -4.13
N ARG A 237 11.38 3.38 -5.43
CA ARG A 237 12.62 3.68 -6.15
C ARG A 237 13.00 5.18 -6.13
N GLY A 238 12.08 6.05 -5.72
CA GLY A 238 12.32 7.48 -5.54
C GLY A 238 12.54 7.88 -4.08
N HIS A 239 12.25 9.15 -3.80
CA HIS A 239 12.23 9.74 -2.47
C HIS A 239 10.93 9.39 -1.75
N VAL A 240 11.02 9.00 -0.47
CA VAL A 240 9.89 8.72 0.40
C VAL A 240 9.83 9.80 1.48
N ASP A 241 8.89 10.72 1.34
CA ASP A 241 8.47 11.67 2.38
C ASP A 241 7.21 11.09 3.06
N GLY A 242 7.38 10.53 4.26
CA GLY A 242 6.27 9.96 5.03
C GLY A 242 6.58 8.62 5.67
N ALA A 243 5.70 7.63 5.52
CA ALA A 243 5.79 6.37 6.25
C ALA A 243 5.58 5.11 5.40
N GLN A 244 6.42 4.10 5.59
CA GLN A 244 6.23 2.75 5.05
C GLN A 244 6.08 1.75 6.19
N ILE A 245 4.93 1.10 6.29
CA ILE A 245 4.64 0.09 7.32
C ILE A 245 4.32 -1.23 6.62
N SER A 246 5.06 -2.28 6.97
CA SER A 246 4.81 -3.62 6.49
C SER A 246 5.13 -4.71 7.50
N GLY A 247 4.58 -5.91 7.29
CA GLY A 247 4.88 -7.05 8.14
C GLY A 247 6.30 -7.59 7.96
N PHE A 248 6.90 -7.40 6.78
CA PHE A 248 8.21 -7.99 6.46
C PHE A 248 9.24 -6.99 5.95
N ILE A 249 9.05 -6.34 4.81
CA ILE A 249 10.13 -5.56 4.17
C ILE A 249 9.70 -4.19 3.67
N ASN A 250 10.46 -3.16 4.03
CA ASN A 250 10.37 -1.83 3.41
C ASN A 250 11.68 -1.47 2.70
N VAL A 251 11.57 -0.96 1.48
CA VAL A 251 12.70 -0.52 0.68
C VAL A 251 12.46 0.89 0.15
N ALA A 252 13.41 1.79 0.39
CA ALA A 252 13.40 3.16 -0.12
C ALA A 252 14.79 3.57 -0.67
N LYS A 253 14.82 4.32 -1.76
CA LYS A 253 16.08 4.90 -2.27
C LYS A 253 16.49 6.12 -1.43
N GLN A 254 15.56 7.02 -1.16
CA GLN A 254 15.74 8.12 -0.22
C GLN A 254 14.58 8.09 0.78
N LEU A 255 14.87 8.37 2.04
CA LEU A 255 13.87 8.39 3.11
C LEU A 255 13.98 9.70 3.88
N ASP A 256 12.88 10.45 3.89
CA ASP A 256 12.54 11.45 4.89
C ASP A 256 11.28 10.97 5.64
N GLY A 257 11.48 10.25 6.75
CA GLY A 257 10.38 9.77 7.58
C GLY A 257 10.58 8.38 8.19
N PHE A 258 9.51 7.60 8.27
CA PHE A 258 9.44 6.42 9.12
C PHE A 258 9.32 5.12 8.33
N GLN A 259 10.04 4.08 8.73
CA GLN A 259 9.80 2.72 8.25
C GLN A 259 9.56 1.78 9.43
N LEU A 260 8.57 0.91 9.32
CA LEU A 260 8.32 -0.19 10.25
C LEU A 260 8.15 -1.49 9.49
N GLY A 261 9.04 -2.44 9.74
CA GLY A 261 9.04 -3.76 9.10
C GLY A 261 10.08 -4.65 9.75
N PHE A 262 10.04 -5.96 9.46
CA PHE A 262 11.07 -6.87 9.94
C PHE A 262 12.45 -6.48 9.38
N ILE A 263 12.50 -6.12 8.09
CA ILE A 263 13.67 -5.62 7.38
C ILE A 263 13.36 -4.24 6.78
N ASN A 264 14.21 -3.26 7.03
CA ASN A 264 14.13 -1.93 6.45
C ASN A 264 15.44 -1.61 5.73
N ILE A 265 15.35 -1.27 4.44
CA ILE A 265 16.51 -0.96 3.62
C ILE A 265 16.32 0.44 3.04
N THR A 266 17.27 1.30 3.34
CA THR A 266 17.32 2.68 2.83
C THR A 266 18.68 2.94 2.20
N ASP A 267 18.72 3.43 0.96
CA ASP A 267 20.00 3.86 0.39
C ASP A 267 20.49 5.17 1.04
N SER A 268 19.68 6.22 1.05
CA SER A 268 20.06 7.51 1.65
C SER A 268 19.01 7.99 2.65
N LEU A 269 19.44 8.36 3.85
CA LEU A 269 18.55 8.98 4.84
C LEU A 269 18.73 10.49 4.84
N GLU A 270 17.62 11.23 4.75
CA GLU A 270 17.58 12.67 4.98
C GLU A 270 17.25 12.92 6.45
N ASN A 271 16.04 12.54 6.87
CA ASN A 271 15.65 12.47 8.27
C ASN A 271 14.78 11.22 8.52
N GLY A 272 14.69 10.82 9.78
CA GLY A 272 13.73 9.80 10.21
C GLY A 272 14.35 8.49 10.67
N VAL A 273 13.50 7.47 10.83
CA VAL A 273 13.82 6.28 11.65
C VAL A 273 13.24 5.00 11.03
N PRO A 274 14.09 4.10 10.53
CA PRO A 274 13.70 2.74 10.19
C PRO A 274 13.77 1.83 11.43
N VAL A 275 12.65 1.22 11.81
CA VAL A 275 12.52 0.33 12.98
C VAL A 275 12.19 -1.09 12.53
N GLY A 276 13.05 -2.04 12.90
CA GLY A 276 12.91 -3.45 12.53
C GLY A 276 13.93 -4.37 13.19
N PHE A 277 13.83 -5.67 12.88
CA PHE A 277 14.85 -6.64 13.26
C PHE A 277 16.19 -6.33 12.55
N LEU A 278 16.11 -5.84 11.32
CA LEU A 278 17.26 -5.35 10.58
C LEU A 278 16.92 -4.05 9.87
N SER A 279 17.52 -2.96 10.33
CA SER A 279 17.45 -1.65 9.69
C SER A 279 18.82 -1.30 9.11
N PHE A 280 18.89 -1.18 7.79
CA PHE A 280 20.13 -0.87 7.08
C PHE A 280 20.00 0.43 6.29
N VAL A 281 20.86 1.39 6.59
CA VAL A 281 20.94 2.69 5.92
C VAL A 281 22.34 2.87 5.32
N ARG A 282 22.45 2.95 3.99
CA ARG A 282 23.76 2.96 3.30
C ARG A 282 24.49 4.30 3.42
N LYS A 283 23.80 5.42 3.23
CA LYS A 283 24.32 6.80 3.31
C LYS A 283 23.59 7.56 4.41
N ASN A 284 24.35 8.33 5.20
CA ASN A 284 23.87 9.05 6.39
C ASN A 284 23.29 8.12 7.49
N GLY A 285 23.59 6.82 7.41
CA GLY A 285 23.24 5.82 8.41
C GLY A 285 24.23 5.76 9.57
N PHE A 286 23.82 5.12 10.66
CA PHE A 286 24.69 4.75 11.78
C PHE A 286 25.26 3.35 11.55
N ARG A 287 26.59 3.25 11.51
CA ARG A 287 27.33 1.99 11.42
C ARG A 287 28.56 2.08 12.31
N GLU A 288 28.75 1.09 13.17
CA GLU A 288 29.92 1.04 14.04
C GLU A 288 30.37 -0.42 14.25
N PHE A 289 31.68 -0.65 14.21
CA PHE A 289 32.31 -1.85 14.72
C PHE A 289 32.81 -1.57 16.15
N GLU A 290 32.45 -2.43 17.09
CA GLU A 290 32.83 -2.33 18.50
C GLU A 290 33.79 -3.46 18.87
N PHE A 291 34.86 -3.12 19.58
CA PHE A 291 35.73 -4.05 20.28
C PHE A 291 35.69 -3.69 21.77
N SER A 292 35.25 -4.62 22.61
CA SER A 292 35.03 -4.33 24.02
C SER A 292 35.38 -5.48 24.94
N ALA A 293 35.58 -5.14 26.21
CA ALA A 293 35.80 -6.06 27.31
C ALA A 293 34.82 -5.73 28.43
N SER A 294 34.29 -6.76 29.08
CA SER A 294 33.46 -6.61 30.28
C SER A 294 33.71 -7.75 31.27
N GLU A 295 33.07 -7.66 32.43
CA GLU A 295 33.09 -8.71 33.45
C GLU A 295 32.46 -10.03 32.96
N ALA A 296 31.44 -9.94 32.10
CA ALA A 296 30.75 -11.10 31.55
C ALA A 296 31.53 -11.74 30.39
N PHE A 297 31.88 -10.95 29.38
CA PHE A 297 32.70 -11.41 28.25
C PHE A 297 33.98 -10.58 28.20
N ASN A 298 35.12 -11.24 28.41
CA ASN A 298 36.43 -10.60 28.46
C ASN A 298 36.85 -10.02 27.11
N ALA A 299 36.34 -10.58 26.01
CA ALA A 299 36.44 -9.99 24.67
C ALA A 299 35.10 -10.07 23.94
N GLN A 300 34.70 -8.97 23.31
CA GLN A 300 33.47 -8.83 22.54
C GLN A 300 33.76 -8.10 21.23
N LEU A 301 33.13 -8.58 20.16
CA LEU A 301 33.03 -7.91 18.88
C LEU A 301 31.55 -7.62 18.62
N ALA A 302 31.21 -6.41 18.20
CA ALA A 302 29.86 -6.11 17.76
C ALA A 302 29.84 -5.28 16.48
N PHE A 303 28.86 -5.54 15.64
CA PHE A 303 28.51 -4.72 14.49
C PHE A 303 27.15 -4.06 14.74
N LYS A 304 27.09 -2.74 14.58
CA LYS A 304 25.89 -1.93 14.78
C LYS A 304 25.46 -1.34 13.46
N THR A 305 24.14 -1.35 13.19
CA THR A 305 23.58 -0.79 11.94
C THR A 305 22.20 -0.19 12.16
N GLY A 306 21.88 0.90 11.48
CA GLY A 306 20.59 1.58 11.55
C GLY A 306 20.75 3.09 11.51
N VAL A 307 20.14 3.79 12.48
CA VAL A 307 20.25 5.24 12.69
C VAL A 307 20.53 5.55 14.15
N LYS A 308 20.93 6.79 14.48
CA LYS A 308 21.29 7.15 15.86
C LYS A 308 20.13 6.93 16.85
N GLN A 309 18.90 7.13 16.40
CA GLN A 309 17.66 6.99 17.14
C GLN A 309 17.28 5.52 17.40
N PHE A 310 17.63 4.62 16.48
CA PHE A 310 17.35 3.18 16.57
C PHE A 310 18.35 2.40 15.71
N TYR A 311 19.09 1.48 16.33
CA TYR A 311 20.03 0.61 15.63
C TYR A 311 20.00 -0.81 16.18
N ASN A 312 20.27 -1.77 15.30
CA ASN A 312 20.44 -3.17 15.62
C ASN A 312 21.91 -3.43 15.97
N ILE A 313 22.15 -4.38 16.88
CA ILE A 313 23.48 -4.78 17.34
C ILE A 313 23.60 -6.29 17.15
N PHE A 314 24.62 -6.72 16.42
CA PHE A 314 25.00 -8.12 16.29
C PHE A 314 26.34 -8.31 16.98
N ALA A 315 26.42 -9.20 17.96
CA ALA A 315 27.60 -9.35 18.80
C ALA A 315 28.05 -10.80 18.90
N ILE A 316 29.35 -10.99 19.10
CA ILE A 316 29.95 -12.23 19.56
C ILE A 316 30.85 -11.92 20.75
N GLY A 317 30.80 -12.76 21.78
CA GLY A 317 31.58 -12.59 22.99
C GLY A 317 32.27 -13.88 23.42
N SER A 318 33.39 -13.76 24.12
CA SER A 318 34.09 -14.87 24.76
C SER A 318 34.51 -14.51 26.18
N GLN A 319 34.34 -15.46 27.09
CA GLN A 319 34.85 -15.44 28.46
C GLN A 319 35.93 -16.52 28.56
N PHE A 320 37.16 -16.10 28.84
CA PHE A 320 38.34 -16.96 28.94
C PHE A 320 39.13 -16.70 30.23
N VAL A 321 38.76 -15.68 30.99
CA VAL A 321 39.26 -15.39 32.33
C VAL A 321 38.21 -15.88 33.32
N GLY A 322 38.38 -17.10 33.82
CA GLY A 322 37.42 -17.81 34.67
C GLY A 322 37.79 -19.29 34.79
N ASN A 323 36.89 -20.09 35.39
CA ASN A 323 37.09 -21.54 35.49
C ASN A 323 36.91 -22.25 34.15
N ASP A 324 35.91 -21.83 33.38
CA ASP A 324 35.45 -22.49 32.15
C ASP A 324 35.47 -21.51 30.97
N PHE A 325 35.77 -22.02 29.77
CA PHE A 325 35.68 -21.22 28.55
C PHE A 325 34.21 -21.12 28.12
N ALA A 326 33.74 -19.91 27.90
CA ALA A 326 32.40 -19.67 27.37
C ALA A 326 32.42 -18.69 26.20
N TRP A 327 31.44 -18.82 25.31
CA TRP A 327 31.28 -17.91 24.18
C TRP A 327 29.80 -17.71 23.88
N GLY A 328 29.43 -16.62 23.22
CA GLY A 328 28.02 -16.36 22.94
C GLY A 328 27.77 -15.49 21.72
N LEU A 329 26.58 -15.67 21.15
CA LEU A 329 26.06 -14.86 20.05
C LEU A 329 24.97 -13.94 20.60
N GLY A 330 25.08 -12.66 20.30
CA GLY A 330 24.24 -11.60 20.81
C GLY A 330 23.47 -10.88 19.72
N TYR A 331 22.21 -10.56 20.01
CA TYR A 331 21.41 -9.61 19.27
C TYR A 331 20.90 -8.53 20.22
N GLY A 332 20.84 -7.29 19.76
CA GLY A 332 20.36 -6.19 20.58
C GLY A 332 19.85 -5.01 19.78
N LEU A 333 19.29 -4.08 20.55
CA LEU A 333 18.74 -2.81 20.08
C LEU A 333 19.39 -1.70 20.88
N GLY A 334 19.63 -0.55 20.25
CA GLY A 334 20.16 0.61 20.95
C GLY A 334 19.63 1.92 20.43
N THR A 335 19.80 2.95 21.26
CA THR A 335 19.44 4.32 20.96
C THR A 335 20.48 5.28 21.56
N HIS A 336 20.73 6.40 20.88
CA HIS A 336 21.48 7.51 21.45
C HIS A 336 20.54 8.39 22.27
N LEU A 337 20.78 8.47 23.59
CA LEU A 337 20.07 9.38 24.48
C LEU A 337 20.57 10.82 24.31
N ILE A 338 21.89 10.96 24.13
CA ILE A 338 22.58 12.24 23.91
C ILE A 338 23.62 11.99 22.83
N ALA A 339 23.67 12.84 21.79
CA ALA A 339 24.67 12.75 20.74
C ALA A 339 25.16 14.14 20.36
N THR A 340 26.39 14.44 20.76
CA THR A 340 27.17 15.60 20.29
C THR A 340 28.36 15.09 19.47
N ASP A 341 29.10 15.99 18.83
CA ASP A 341 30.29 15.61 18.05
C ASP A 341 31.38 14.95 18.91
N LYS A 342 31.48 15.32 20.19
CA LYS A 342 32.52 14.83 21.10
C LYS A 342 32.04 13.78 22.09
N PHE A 343 30.80 13.88 22.56
CA PHE A 343 30.25 13.02 23.62
C PHE A 343 28.95 12.38 23.17
N ARG A 344 28.82 11.07 23.42
CA ARG A 344 27.63 10.31 23.11
C ARG A 344 27.24 9.45 24.32
N THR A 345 25.95 9.39 24.62
CA THR A 345 25.39 8.47 25.62
C THR A 345 24.47 7.51 24.90
N GLN A 346 24.72 6.21 25.03
CA GLN A 346 23.90 5.17 24.42
C GLN A 346 23.25 4.28 25.47
N LEU A 347 21.97 3.96 25.25
CA LEU A 347 21.26 2.90 25.96
C LEU A 347 21.12 1.71 25.01
N GLU A 348 21.58 0.55 25.44
CA GLU A 348 21.55 -0.68 24.64
C GLU A 348 20.93 -1.81 25.44
N LEU A 349 20.06 -2.57 24.79
CA LEU A 349 19.48 -3.81 25.30
C LEU A 349 20.03 -4.96 24.45
N MET A 350 20.63 -5.95 25.09
CA MET A 350 21.24 -7.10 24.43
C MET A 350 20.68 -8.40 25.00
N SER A 351 20.53 -9.39 24.14
CA SER A 351 20.31 -10.79 24.52
C SER A 351 21.39 -11.64 23.88
N PHE A 352 22.08 -12.44 24.69
CA PHE A 352 23.07 -13.41 24.23
C PHE A 352 22.57 -14.83 24.50
N HIS A 353 22.83 -15.74 23.56
CA HIS A 353 22.87 -17.17 23.83
C HIS A 353 24.29 -17.54 24.24
N VAL A 354 24.45 -18.14 25.41
CA VAL A 354 25.74 -18.44 26.03
C VAL A 354 26.02 -19.95 25.94
N ASN A 355 27.19 -20.28 25.43
CA ASN A 355 27.71 -21.63 25.33
C ASN A 355 28.86 -21.81 26.32
N GLU A 356 28.77 -22.82 27.18
CA GLU A 356 29.75 -23.08 28.25
C GLU A 356 30.44 -24.42 28.03
N ASN A 357 31.77 -24.39 27.81
CA ASN A 357 32.62 -25.56 27.55
C ASN A 357 32.09 -26.50 26.44
N ASP A 358 31.32 -25.97 25.50
CA ASP A 358 30.68 -26.74 24.44
C ASP A 358 30.70 -25.96 23.11
N ASN A 359 30.65 -26.70 22.01
CA ASN A 359 30.47 -26.15 20.68
C ASN A 359 29.05 -25.62 20.47
N TRP A 360 28.07 -26.12 21.22
CA TRP A 360 26.73 -25.54 21.27
C TRP A 360 25.96 -26.07 22.49
N THR A 361 25.69 -25.21 23.46
CA THR A 361 24.88 -25.58 24.63
C THR A 361 23.42 -25.72 24.19
N SER A 362 22.96 -26.97 24.11
CA SER A 362 21.58 -27.30 23.65
C SER A 362 20.45 -26.94 24.63
N THR A 363 20.82 -26.41 25.79
CA THR A 363 19.94 -25.96 26.87
C THR A 363 19.65 -24.46 26.75
N TYR A 364 18.51 -23.97 27.23
CA TYR A 364 18.31 -22.53 27.29
C TYR A 364 19.30 -21.94 28.29
N ASN A 365 20.20 -21.10 27.77
CA ASN A 365 21.26 -20.45 28.53
C ASN A 365 21.46 -19.06 27.93
N SER A 366 20.84 -18.05 28.54
CA SER A 366 20.72 -16.71 27.97
C SER A 366 21.07 -15.60 28.96
N LEU A 367 21.93 -14.70 28.50
CA LEU A 367 22.30 -13.48 29.19
C LEU A 367 21.54 -12.29 28.60
N GLN A 368 20.74 -11.62 29.41
CA GLN A 368 20.12 -10.33 29.07
C GLN A 368 20.96 -9.21 29.67
N GLN A 369 21.32 -8.20 28.89
CA GLN A 369 22.11 -7.06 29.35
C GLN A 369 21.44 -5.74 29.00
N ILE A 370 21.40 -4.83 29.96
CA ILE A 370 21.15 -3.40 29.72
C ILE A 370 22.49 -2.68 29.89
N LYS A 371 22.92 -1.93 28.88
CA LYS A 371 24.19 -1.19 28.87
C LYS A 371 23.90 0.30 28.76
N LEU A 372 24.48 1.09 29.65
CA LEU A 372 24.47 2.55 29.55
C LEU A 372 25.89 3.03 29.26
N ASN A 373 26.19 3.26 27.99
CA ASN A 373 27.54 3.58 27.54
C ASN A 373 27.75 5.09 27.44
N PHE A 374 28.87 5.57 27.98
CA PHE A 374 29.35 6.93 27.80
C PHE A 374 30.55 6.91 26.86
N SER A 375 30.43 7.53 25.69
CA SER A 375 31.46 7.54 24.66
C SER A 375 32.06 8.93 24.46
N LYS A 376 33.36 8.96 24.19
CA LYS A 376 34.12 10.14 23.80
C LYS A 376 34.80 9.90 22.45
N ALA A 377 34.51 10.75 21.47
CA ALA A 377 35.20 10.71 20.18
C ALA A 377 36.65 11.16 20.35
N ILE A 378 37.60 10.36 19.85
CA ILE A 378 39.02 10.74 19.76
C ILE A 378 39.26 11.48 18.45
N ASN A 379 38.71 10.96 17.36
CA ASN A 379 38.68 11.57 16.04
C ASN A 379 37.36 11.19 15.32
N GLU A 380 37.26 11.47 14.03
CA GLU A 380 36.03 11.22 13.25
C GLU A 380 35.67 9.73 13.09
N ASN A 381 36.64 8.83 13.19
CA ASN A 381 36.46 7.39 12.96
C ASN A 381 36.64 6.53 14.22
N LEU A 382 37.19 7.07 15.30
CA LEU A 382 37.53 6.31 16.51
C LEU A 382 36.95 6.99 17.75
N SER A 383 36.25 6.19 18.56
CA SER A 383 35.76 6.61 19.88
C SER A 383 36.08 5.57 20.96
N LEU A 384 36.26 6.05 22.18
CA LEU A 384 36.35 5.21 23.38
C LEU A 384 35.03 5.29 24.14
N PHE A 385 34.63 4.20 24.78
CA PHE A 385 33.46 4.21 25.65
C PHE A 385 33.69 3.37 26.90
N ALA A 386 32.96 3.71 27.95
CA ALA A 386 32.83 2.91 29.15
C ALA A 386 31.44 3.11 29.75
N GLY A 387 30.94 2.12 30.49
CA GLY A 387 29.60 2.20 31.06
C GLY A 387 29.26 1.08 32.03
N PRO A 388 28.29 1.29 32.93
CA PRO A 388 27.73 0.21 33.71
C PRO A 388 26.86 -0.72 32.85
N THR A 389 26.85 -1.99 33.24
CA THR A 389 25.99 -3.04 32.69
C THR A 389 25.10 -3.61 33.79
N VAL A 390 23.84 -3.88 33.47
CA VAL A 390 22.96 -4.67 34.33
C VAL A 390 22.72 -5.99 33.62
N ASN A 391 23.05 -7.09 34.29
CA ASN A 391 23.09 -8.41 33.71
C ASN A 391 22.09 -9.33 34.39
N LEU A 392 21.39 -10.13 33.59
CA LEU A 392 20.47 -11.15 34.04
C LEU A 392 20.70 -12.44 33.25
N MET A 393 21.22 -13.45 33.93
CA MET A 393 21.45 -14.77 33.36
C MET A 393 20.27 -15.68 33.69
N LEU A 394 19.65 -16.25 32.66
CA LEU A 394 18.59 -17.24 32.74
C LEU A 394 19.10 -18.55 32.13
N SER A 395 18.99 -19.64 32.87
CA SER A 395 19.43 -20.96 32.43
C SER A 395 18.42 -22.03 32.84
N ASP A 396 18.24 -23.09 32.05
CA ASP A 396 17.50 -24.26 32.54
C ASP A 396 18.36 -25.06 33.52
N ASN A 397 17.73 -25.82 34.41
CA ASN A 397 18.43 -26.66 35.38
C ASN A 397 18.71 -28.07 34.86
N THR A 398 18.19 -28.41 33.69
CA THR A 398 18.30 -29.73 33.08
C THR A 398 18.59 -29.60 31.59
N ARG A 399 19.50 -30.43 31.10
CA ARG A 399 19.79 -30.58 29.68
C ARG A 399 18.69 -31.42 29.01
N LYS A 400 18.66 -31.41 27.67
CA LYS A 400 17.72 -32.21 26.87
C LYS A 400 17.86 -33.72 27.05
N ASP A 401 19.03 -34.18 27.49
CA ASP A 401 19.31 -35.59 27.81
C ASP A 401 18.92 -35.98 29.24
N GLY A 402 18.34 -35.05 30.01
CA GLY A 402 17.90 -35.26 31.39
C GLY A 402 19.00 -35.05 32.45
N GLN A 403 20.24 -34.76 32.05
CA GLN A 403 21.30 -34.45 33.02
C GLN A 403 21.10 -33.07 33.65
N ALA A 404 21.55 -32.91 34.89
CA ALA A 404 21.54 -31.60 35.55
C ALA A 404 22.44 -30.62 34.77
N PHE A 405 21.94 -29.39 34.58
CA PHE A 405 22.70 -28.28 34.03
C PHE A 405 22.75 -27.17 35.08
N GLU A 406 23.93 -26.64 35.33
CA GLU A 406 24.11 -25.44 36.12
C GLU A 406 25.08 -24.51 35.38
N SER A 407 24.60 -23.31 35.07
CA SER A 407 25.43 -22.29 34.41
C SER A 407 26.44 -21.70 35.39
N HIS A 408 27.72 -21.74 35.01
CA HIS A 408 28.84 -21.12 35.73
C HIS A 408 29.30 -19.81 35.07
N PHE A 409 28.63 -19.38 33.99
CA PHE A 409 28.98 -18.17 33.24
C PHE A 409 29.02 -16.87 34.07
N ALA A 410 28.11 -16.74 35.05
CA ALA A 410 28.02 -15.54 35.88
C ALA A 410 29.30 -15.37 36.73
N PRO A 411 30.09 -14.30 36.56
CA PRO A 411 31.35 -14.12 37.29
C PRO A 411 31.13 -13.93 38.80
N TYR A 412 30.00 -13.32 39.15
CA TYR A 412 29.46 -13.18 40.50
C TYR A 412 27.96 -12.92 40.39
N HIS A 413 27.26 -12.88 41.51
CA HIS A 413 25.84 -12.55 41.56
C HIS A 413 25.52 -11.72 42.80
N LEU A 414 24.70 -10.67 42.61
CA LEU A 414 24.11 -9.89 43.70
C LEU A 414 22.81 -10.54 44.18
N PHE A 415 22.11 -11.22 43.28
CA PHE A 415 20.98 -12.07 43.61
C PHE A 415 21.01 -13.34 42.76
N SER A 416 20.51 -14.42 43.33
CA SER A 416 20.29 -15.67 42.62
C SER A 416 19.00 -16.34 43.11
N HIS A 417 18.31 -17.00 42.20
CA HIS A 417 17.14 -17.81 42.50
C HIS A 417 17.19 -19.09 41.67
N LYS A 418 17.05 -20.25 42.32
CA LYS A 418 17.00 -21.57 41.69
C LYS A 418 15.60 -22.13 41.88
N GLY A 419 14.80 -22.13 40.82
CA GLY A 419 13.49 -22.78 40.78
C GLY A 419 13.62 -24.25 40.36
N ASP A 420 12.48 -24.91 40.08
CA ASP A 420 12.50 -26.32 39.69
C ASP A 420 13.13 -26.55 38.31
N LYS A 421 12.78 -25.69 37.34
CA LYS A 421 13.20 -25.83 35.93
C LYS A 421 14.27 -24.84 35.50
N HIS A 422 14.36 -23.68 36.13
CA HIS A 422 15.24 -22.59 35.70
C HIS A 422 16.01 -21.99 36.87
N SER A 423 17.20 -21.49 36.58
CA SER A 423 18.05 -20.71 37.47
C SER A 423 18.21 -19.30 36.93
N LEU A 424 18.16 -18.33 37.86
CA LEU A 424 18.33 -16.91 37.62
C LEU A 424 19.55 -16.42 38.42
N LYS A 425 20.45 -15.68 37.78
CA LYS A 425 21.56 -14.97 38.44
C LYS A 425 21.62 -13.55 37.89
N GLY A 426 21.75 -12.55 38.76
CA GLY A 426 21.85 -11.15 38.32
C GLY A 426 22.97 -10.39 39.01
N TRP A 427 23.61 -9.48 38.28
CA TRP A 427 24.73 -8.67 38.75
C TRP A 427 24.84 -7.35 37.99
N ILE A 428 25.52 -6.39 38.59
CA ILE A 428 25.90 -5.12 37.96
C ILE A 428 27.37 -5.20 37.59
N GLY A 429 27.73 -4.82 36.38
CA GLY A 429 29.10 -4.86 35.86
C GLY A 429 29.54 -3.57 35.18
N LEU A 430 30.65 -3.66 34.46
CA LEU A 430 31.27 -2.55 33.74
C LEU A 430 31.79 -3.05 32.40
N ASN A 431 31.54 -2.29 31.35
CA ASN A 431 32.18 -2.50 30.05
C ASN A 431 33.09 -1.33 29.69
N ILE A 432 34.09 -1.62 28.89
CA ILE A 432 34.97 -0.63 28.28
C ILE A 432 35.35 -1.12 26.89
N GLY A 433 35.49 -0.18 25.96
CA GLY A 433 35.91 -0.55 24.61
C GLY A 433 36.17 0.63 23.70
N LEU A 434 36.43 0.28 22.45
CA LEU A 434 36.65 1.19 21.35
C LEU A 434 35.66 0.89 20.21
N ARG A 435 35.31 1.93 19.46
CA ARG A 435 34.40 1.85 18.32
C ARG A 435 34.98 2.53 17.10
N ILE A 436 34.76 1.91 15.95
CA ILE A 436 35.22 2.35 14.65
C ILE A 436 33.99 2.61 13.76
N SER A 437 33.86 3.83 13.22
CA SER A 437 32.74 4.30 12.39
C SER A 437 33.06 4.36 10.90
#